data_AF-A0A848RL17-F1
#
_entry.id   AF-A0A848RL17-F1
#
_cell.length_a   1.000
_cell.length_b   1.000
_cell.length_c   1.000
_cell.angle_alpha   90.00
_cell.angle_beta   90.00
_cell.angle_gamma   90.00
#
_symmetry.space_group_name_H-M   'P 1'
#
loop_
_entity.id
_entity.type
_entity.pdbx_description
1 polymer ?
#
loop_
_entity_poly.entity_id
_entity_poly.type
_entity_poly.pdbx_seq_one_letter_code
_entity_poly.pdbx_strand_id
1 'polypeptide(L)' 'GIIENLIHKDLIRRDKKNLLVTEKGNRLVSIVEDKFKSAETTSEWEMKLAKISSGEVDKEDFLREIERSE' A
#
# COMPACT_ATOMS: atom_id res chain seq x y z
N GLY A 1 0.45 9.35 10.79
CA GLY A 1 0.72 7.95 10.44
C GLY A 1 -0.19 7.52 9.30
N ILE A 2 -0.22 6.23 8.98
CA ILE A 2 -1.02 5.70 7.86
C ILE A 2 -2.51 5.98 8.09
N ILE A 3 -3.03 5.75 9.30
CA ILE A 3 -4.43 5.97 9.65
C ILE A 3 -4.83 7.45 9.49
N GLU A 4 -4.02 8.38 9.99
CA GLU A 4 -4.30 9.81 9.88
C GLU A 4 -4.31 10.28 8.42
N ASN A 5 -3.44 9.72 7.59
CA ASN A 5 -3.40 10.03 6.16
C ASN A 5 -4.67 9.53 5.44
N LEU A 6 -5.16 8.34 5.78
CA LEU A 6 -6.41 7.80 5.23
C LEU A 6 -7.63 8.65 5.64
N ILE A 7 -7.65 9.17 6.87
CA ILE A 7 -8.68 10.10 7.34
C ILE A 7 -8.57 11.45 6.61
N HIS A 8 -7.37 12.01 6.52
CA HIS A 8 -7.12 13.29 5.84
C HIS A 8 -7.53 13.26 4.36
N LYS A 9 -7.34 12.13 3.68
CA LYS A 9 -7.73 11.91 2.28
C LYS A 9 -9.23 11.59 2.08
N ASP A 10 -10.01 11.53 3.16
CA ASP A 10 -11.43 11.17 3.16
C ASP A 10 -11.70 9.75 2.60
N LEU A 11 -10.79 8.81 2.87
CA LEU A 11 -10.95 7.39 2.49
C LEU A 11 -11.60 6.57 3.61
N ILE A 12 -11.35 6.97 4.86
CA ILE A 12 -11.98 6.43 6.06
C ILE A 12 -12.37 7.58 6.99
N ARG A 13 -13.34 7.35 7.88
CA ARG A 13 -13.72 8.29 8.94
C ARG A 13 -13.74 7.60 10.29
N ARG A 14 -13.51 8.37 11.35
CA ARG A 14 -13.59 7.85 12.73
C ARG A 14 -14.99 8.07 13.28
N ASP A 15 -15.61 7.00 13.74
CA ASP A 15 -16.86 7.03 14.50
C ASP A 15 -16.61 6.43 15.89
N LYS A 16 -16.42 7.31 16.89
CA LYS A 16 -15.99 6.93 18.24
C LYS A 16 -14.69 6.09 18.21
N LYS A 17 -14.78 4.80 18.53
CA LYS A 17 -13.66 3.84 18.54
C LYS A 17 -13.57 3.03 17.24
N ASN A 18 -14.46 3.26 16.28
CA ASN A 18 -14.51 2.54 15.02
C ASN A 18 -13.92 3.38 13.88
N LEU A 19 -13.37 2.70 12.89
CA LEU A 19 -13.00 3.27 11.59
C LEU A 19 -14.00 2.74 10.56
N LEU A 20 -14.68 3.65 9.87
CA LEU A 20 -15.66 3.33 8.84
C LEU A 20 -15.12 3.78 7.49
N VAL A 21 -15.25 2.93 6.47
CA VAL A 21 -14.90 3.30 5.09
C VAL A 21 -15.88 4.35 4.56
N THR A 22 -15.38 5.31 3.79
CA THR A 22 -16.23 6.27 3.08
C THR A 22 -16.65 5.70 1.73
N GLU A 23 -17.66 6.29 1.09
CA GLU A 23 -18.04 5.91 -0.27
C GLU A 23 -16.88 6.10 -1.27
N LYS A 24 -16.07 7.15 -1.06
CA LYS A 24 -14.84 7.41 -1.82
C LYS A 24 -13.81 6.30 -1.61
N GLY A 25 -13.58 5.88 -0.36
CA GLY A 25 -12.70 4.77 -0.02
C GLY A 25 -13.13 3.46 -0.68
N ASN A 26 -14.43 3.14 -0.62
CA ASN A 26 -14.97 1.95 -1.27
C ASN A 26 -14.79 1.97 -2.78
N ARG A 27 -15.08 3.09 -3.44
CA ARG A 27 -14.85 3.22 -4.89
C ARG A 27 -13.39 3.02 -5.26
N LEU A 28 -12.46 3.65 -4.52
CA LEU A 28 -11.03 3.47 -4.76
C LEU A 28 -10.62 2.01 -4.63
N VAL A 29 -11.00 1.35 -3.54
CA VAL A 29 -10.67 -0.06 -3.32
C VAL A 29 -11.32 -0.97 -4.38
N SER A 30 -12.47 -0.60 -4.95
CA SER A 30 -13.10 -1.41 -6.01
C SER A 30 -12.38 -1.37 -7.36
N ILE A 31 -11.64 -0.31 -7.67
CA ILE A 31 -10.96 -0.16 -8.98
C ILE A 31 -9.50 -0.58 -8.97
N VAL A 32 -8.89 -0.67 -7.79
CA VAL A 32 -7.51 -1.15 -7.64
C VAL A 32 -7.50 -2.67 -7.91
N GLU A 33 -6.42 -3.22 -8.44
CA GLU A 33 -6.28 -4.68 -8.61
C GLU A 33 -6.03 -5.37 -7.26
N ASP A 34 -6.47 -6.62 -7.13
CA ASP A 34 -6.39 -7.34 -5.84
C ASP A 34 -4.95 -7.58 -5.38
N LYS A 35 -4.02 -7.74 -6.32
CA LYS A 35 -2.58 -7.82 -6.05
C LYS A 35 -2.10 -6.66 -5.17
N PHE A 36 -2.44 -5.42 -5.54
CA PHE A 36 -2.01 -4.21 -4.82
C PHE A 36 -2.75 -3.98 -3.50
N LYS A 37 -3.87 -4.67 -3.26
CA LYS A 37 -4.58 -4.65 -1.97
C LYS A 37 -4.06 -5.71 -1.00
N SER A 38 -3.26 -6.65 -1.50
CA SER A 38 -2.85 -7.82 -0.72
C SER A 38 -1.78 -7.46 0.31
N ALA A 39 -1.91 -8.06 1.49
CA ALA A 39 -0.87 -8.00 2.51
C ALA A 39 0.41 -8.74 2.06
N GLU A 40 0.25 -9.75 1.19
CA GLU A 40 1.36 -10.52 0.61
C GLU A 40 2.28 -9.65 -0.23
N THR A 41 1.75 -8.91 -1.22
CA THR A 41 2.57 -8.00 -2.04
C THR A 41 3.26 -6.93 -1.18
N THR A 42 2.57 -6.40 -0.16
CA THR A 42 3.19 -5.46 0.80
C THR A 42 4.36 -6.11 1.55
N SER A 43 4.17 -7.34 2.04
CA SER A 43 5.21 -8.09 2.75
C SER A 43 6.42 -8.40 1.87
N GLU A 44 6.19 -8.78 0.60
CA GLU A 44 7.26 -9.03 -0.36
C GLU A 44 8.11 -7.78 -0.62
N TRP A 45 7.45 -6.63 -0.80
CA TRP A 45 8.13 -5.37 -1.04
C TRP A 45 8.92 -4.91 0.18
N GLU A 46 8.36 -5.00 1.38
CA GLU A 46 9.08 -4.69 2.63
C GLU A 46 10.32 -5.58 2.80
N MET A 47 10.23 -6.88 2.47
CA MET A 47 11.39 -7.78 2.49
C MET A 47 12.46 -7.35 1.47
N LYS A 48 12.07 -6.95 0.26
CA LYS A 48 13.01 -6.46 -0.76
C LYS A 48 13.67 -5.14 -0.34
N LEU A 49 12.89 -4.22 0.21
CA LEU A 49 13.40 -2.96 0.76
C LEU A 49 14.42 -3.21 1.89
N ALA A 50 14.16 -4.18 2.76
CA ALA A 50 15.12 -4.60 3.78
C ALA A 50 16.43 -5.14 3.16
N LYS A 51 16.34 -5.98 2.13
CA LYS A 51 17.52 -6.50 1.40
C LYS A 51 18.28 -5.41 0.64
N ILE A 52 17.59 -4.40 0.12
CA ILE A 52 18.24 -3.23 -0.47
C ILE A 52 19.03 -2.48 0.60
N SER A 53 18.45 -2.32 1.80
CA SER A 53 19.14 -1.65 2.92
C SER A 53 20.40 -2.40 3.40
N SER A 54 20.42 -3.73 3.28
CA SER A 54 21.59 -4.56 3.58
C SER A 54 22.58 -4.68 2.41
N GLY A 55 22.25 -4.13 1.23
CA GLY A 55 23.08 -4.17 0.03
C GLY A 55 23.02 -5.49 -0.75
N GLU A 56 22.06 -6.37 -0.44
CA GLU A 56 21.88 -7.68 -1.09
C GLU A 56 21.09 -7.60 -2.40
N VAL A 57 20.31 -6.54 -2.59
CA VAL A 57 19.48 -6.31 -3.79
C VAL A 57 19.76 -4.91 -4.32
N ASP A 58 19.90 -4.81 -5.65
CA ASP A 58 20.06 -3.52 -6.32
C ASP A 58 18.72 -2.76 -6.38
N LYS A 59 18.77 -1.47 -6.04
CA LYS A 59 17.59 -0.60 -6.02
C LYS A 59 16.98 -0.40 -7.40
N GLU A 60 17.81 -0.26 -8.44
CA GLU A 60 17.34 0.01 -9.80
C GLU A 60 16.64 -1.22 -10.39
N ASP A 61 17.12 -2.42 -10.06
CA ASP A 61 16.45 -3.66 -10.45
C ASP A 61 15.06 -3.79 -9.78
N PHE A 62 14.94 -3.42 -8.50
CA PHE A 62 13.65 -3.39 -7.82
C PHE A 62 12.67 -2.37 -8.43
N LEU A 63 13.15 -1.17 -8.79
CA LEU A 63 12.32 -0.15 -9.45
C LEU A 63 11.82 -0.62 -10.82
N ARG A 64 12.69 -1.27 -11.62
CA ARG A 64 12.31 -1.85 -12.91
C ARG A 64 11.27 -2.96 -12.76
N GLU A 65 11.34 -3.75 -11.69
CA GLU A 65 10.33 -4.76 -11.39
C GLU A 65 8.97 -4.12 -11.12
N ILE A 66 8.93 -3.05 -10.33
CA ILE A 66 7.68 -2.33 -10.04
C ILE A 66 7.10 -1.72 -11.33
N GLU A 67 7.91 -1.05 -12.14
CA GLU A 67 7.47 -0.47 -13.42
C GLU A 67 6.94 -1.52 -14.39
N ARG A 68 7.55 -2.71 -14.44
CA ARG A 68 7.08 -3.82 -15.29
C ARG A 68 5.90 -4.58 -14.71
N SER A 69 5.50 -4.28 -13.48
CA SER A 69 4.39 -4.97 -12.81
C SER A 69 3.01 -4.42 -13.17
N GLU A 70 2.95 -3.49 -14.15
CA GLU A 70 1.78 -3.07 -14.92
C GLU A 70 1.27 -4.14 -15.91
#